data_AF-A0A377PUM5-F1
#
_entry.id   AF-A0A377PUM5-F1
#
_cell.length_a   1.000
_cell.length_b   1.000
_cell.length_c   1.000
_cell.angle_alpha   90.00
_cell.angle_beta   90.00
_cell.angle_gamma   90.00
#
_symmetry.space_group_name_H-M   'P 1'
#
loop_
_entity.id
_entity.type
_entity.pdbx_description
1 polymer ?
#
loop_
_entity_poly.entity_id
_entity_poly.type
_entity_poly.pdbx_seq_one_letter_code
_entity_poly.pdbx_strand_id
1 'polypeptide(L)'
;MNPKSAYIISNKEKFKQFVDDFYTTHKKPQCFGICRSEISRLAVSRGTKKVISVNFPFLNFNANFGSFAVFATAAKIGEYDNEIIFDITAEFVIRCLCMFYPFILEELNEYVSKFGDDEEVIGKFKILCDKFIKDPYSIKNGDVLFSNSIINNYIGKKHKNIQVIFELLRHISDIYEDYDKTSKFQFVGYIEDKKTQSLQVAYAKLHALSMGYTPLRSLNLDGIFSIMPNLAWSGNKPFELEYLRENELSLKIDGEFPSIDFIDKFPRYLMQVLPQADNIRILDSSKTRFGAFLGAGYTQMPGASYVNFNSGALGACMNEGRISSSVIVGEGTDIGGGASILGVLSGGNTMPISIGRNCLLGANSVTGISLGDGCIVDAGITVLYGSKIKITQNEARKIKEINPCFEILDSGLYKGGDLNNLHGIHFRVTSQDSNLIAFRSNRDIKLNEELH
;
A
#
# COMPACT_ATOMS: atom_id res chain seq x y z
N MET A 1 -24.87 -13.74 -21.69
CA MET A 1 -26.03 -12.93 -21.25
C MET A 1 -26.13 -11.67 -22.12
N ASN A 2 -27.32 -11.22 -22.49
CA ASN A 2 -27.52 -10.02 -23.30
C ASN A 2 -27.02 -8.78 -22.53
N PRO A 3 -25.99 -8.05 -22.99
CA PRO A 3 -25.38 -6.93 -22.26
C PRO A 3 -26.32 -5.72 -22.06
N LYS A 4 -27.55 -5.78 -22.58
CA LYS A 4 -28.56 -4.72 -22.53
C LYS A 4 -29.56 -4.80 -21.38
N SER A 5 -29.71 -5.90 -20.64
CA SER A 5 -30.72 -5.94 -19.56
C SER A 5 -30.09 -5.56 -18.21
N ALA A 6 -30.48 -4.42 -17.65
CA ALA A 6 -30.41 -4.20 -16.21
C ALA A 6 -31.27 -5.29 -15.53
N TYR A 7 -30.70 -6.06 -14.61
CA TYR A 7 -31.46 -7.06 -13.85
C TYR A 7 -30.98 -7.11 -12.40
N ILE A 8 -31.90 -7.40 -11.48
CA ILE A 8 -31.60 -7.65 -10.07
C ILE A 8 -31.24 -9.12 -9.90
N ILE A 9 -30.20 -9.40 -9.12
CA ILE A 9 -29.91 -10.75 -8.67
C ILE A 9 -30.78 -11.03 -7.44
N SER A 10 -31.81 -11.87 -7.60
CA SER A 10 -32.87 -11.96 -6.59
C SER A 10 -32.48 -12.70 -5.30
N ASN A 11 -31.45 -13.56 -5.34
CA ASN A 11 -31.00 -14.34 -4.17
C ASN A 11 -29.51 -14.75 -4.30
N LYS A 12 -28.94 -15.28 -3.21
CA LYS A 12 -27.52 -15.66 -3.13
C LYS A 12 -27.14 -16.83 -4.06
N GLU A 13 -28.08 -17.73 -4.35
CA GLU A 13 -27.85 -18.87 -5.26
C GLU A 13 -27.66 -18.39 -6.70
N LYS A 14 -28.52 -17.49 -7.17
CA LYS A 14 -28.38 -16.84 -8.47
C LYS A 14 -27.13 -15.96 -8.53
N PHE A 15 -26.75 -15.33 -7.42
CA PHE A 15 -25.48 -14.60 -7.36
C PHE A 15 -24.29 -15.52 -7.60
N LYS A 16 -24.27 -16.68 -6.93
CA LYS A 16 -23.23 -17.69 -7.14
C LYS A 16 -23.18 -18.16 -8.60
N GLN A 17 -24.34 -18.49 -9.18
CA GLN A 17 -24.42 -18.90 -10.59
C GLN A 17 -23.90 -17.80 -11.53
N PHE A 18 -24.29 -16.54 -11.31
CA PHE A 18 -23.77 -15.40 -12.06
C PHE A 18 -22.24 -15.30 -12.00
N VAL A 19 -21.65 -15.49 -10.81
CA VAL A 19 -20.19 -15.43 -10.63
C VAL A 19 -19.51 -16.60 -11.35
N ASP A 20 -20.05 -17.81 -11.23
CA ASP A 20 -19.53 -19.00 -11.89
C ASP A 20 -19.57 -18.84 -13.42
N ASP A 21 -20.70 -18.37 -13.96
CA ASP A 21 -20.88 -18.06 -15.38
C ASP A 21 -19.89 -16.98 -15.86
N PHE A 22 -19.70 -15.91 -15.08
CA PHE A 22 -18.78 -14.82 -15.43
C PHE A 22 -17.34 -15.32 -15.63
N TYR A 23 -16.86 -16.20 -14.74
CA TYR A 23 -15.50 -16.73 -14.80
C TYR A 23 -15.32 -17.89 -15.79
N THR A 24 -16.36 -18.29 -16.54
CA THR A 24 -16.18 -19.17 -17.69
C THR A 24 -15.46 -18.48 -18.86
N THR A 25 -15.59 -17.16 -18.97
CA THR A 25 -14.99 -16.35 -20.05
C THR A 25 -13.98 -15.31 -19.57
N HIS A 26 -13.88 -15.07 -18.26
CA HIS A 26 -13.03 -14.04 -17.68
C HIS A 26 -11.97 -14.62 -16.74
N LYS A 27 -10.81 -13.96 -16.67
CA LYS A 27 -9.77 -14.30 -15.68
C LYS A 27 -10.01 -13.57 -14.36
N LYS A 28 -9.71 -14.25 -13.26
CA LYS A 28 -9.70 -13.65 -11.92
C LYS A 28 -8.61 -12.57 -11.83
N PRO A 29 -8.91 -11.38 -11.30
CA PRO A 29 -7.90 -10.36 -11.08
C PRO A 29 -6.96 -10.75 -9.94
N GLN A 30 -5.70 -10.38 -10.04
CA GLN A 30 -4.81 -10.40 -8.88
C GLN A 30 -5.19 -9.28 -7.90
N CYS A 31 -5.57 -8.12 -8.41
CA CYS A 31 -5.92 -6.96 -7.58
C CYS A 31 -7.02 -6.12 -8.23
N PHE A 32 -7.93 -5.58 -7.41
CA PHE A 32 -8.90 -4.60 -7.87
C PHE A 32 -9.46 -3.76 -6.71
N GLY A 33 -9.95 -2.57 -7.03
CA GLY A 33 -10.60 -1.69 -6.07
C GLY A 33 -11.18 -0.47 -6.77
N ILE A 34 -11.84 0.38 -5.99
CA ILE A 34 -12.31 1.67 -6.46
C ILE A 34 -11.45 2.72 -5.77
N CYS A 35 -10.86 3.63 -6.53
CA CYS A 35 -10.10 4.74 -6.00
C CYS A 35 -10.81 6.07 -6.19
N ARG A 36 -10.49 7.02 -5.32
CA ARG A 36 -10.71 8.45 -5.56
C ARG A 36 -9.46 9.02 -6.21
N SER A 37 -9.63 9.69 -7.34
CA SER A 37 -8.60 10.27 -8.17
C SER A 37 -8.55 11.79 -8.00
N GLU A 38 -7.34 12.32 -7.82
CA GLU A 38 -7.06 13.75 -7.90
C GLU A 38 -6.76 14.10 -9.36
N ILE A 39 -7.55 15.01 -9.91
CA ILE A 39 -7.45 15.44 -11.31
C ILE A 39 -6.60 16.70 -11.40
N SER A 40 -5.70 16.73 -12.38
CA SER A 40 -4.85 17.87 -12.74
C SER A 40 -5.69 19.12 -13.02
N ARG A 41 -5.36 20.22 -12.33
CA ARG A 41 -6.02 21.52 -12.55
C ARG A 41 -5.63 22.10 -13.90
N LEU A 42 -4.39 21.86 -14.34
CA LEU A 42 -3.88 22.28 -15.63
C LEU A 42 -4.53 21.51 -16.79
N ALA A 43 -4.68 20.19 -16.64
CA ALA A 43 -5.32 19.39 -17.67
C ALA A 43 -6.76 19.85 -17.89
N VAL A 44 -7.49 20.07 -16.79
CA VAL A 44 -8.88 20.55 -16.81
C VAL A 44 -8.98 21.93 -17.47
N SER A 45 -8.11 22.88 -17.14
CA SER A 45 -8.11 24.20 -17.79
C SER A 45 -7.79 24.12 -19.29
N ARG A 46 -7.06 23.08 -19.72
CA ARG A 46 -6.77 22.76 -21.13
C ARG A 46 -7.81 21.84 -21.77
N GLY A 47 -8.93 21.56 -21.10
CA GLY A 47 -10.04 20.76 -21.61
C GLY A 47 -9.80 19.25 -21.65
N THR A 48 -8.77 18.75 -20.94
CA THR A 48 -8.35 17.34 -20.88
C THR A 48 -8.46 16.79 -19.46
N LYS A 49 -8.49 15.46 -19.31
CA LYS A 49 -8.46 14.79 -18.01
C LYS A 49 -7.10 14.12 -17.79
N LYS A 50 -6.46 14.41 -16.65
CA LYS A 50 -5.24 13.73 -16.22
C LYS A 50 -5.29 13.48 -14.72
N VAL A 51 -5.11 12.23 -14.32
CA VAL A 51 -5.00 11.84 -12.92
C VAL A 51 -3.57 12.07 -12.45
N ILE A 52 -3.40 12.70 -11.30
CA ILE A 52 -2.09 13.04 -10.71
C ILE A 52 -1.80 12.31 -9.40
N SER A 53 -2.85 11.87 -8.70
CA SER A 53 -2.75 11.02 -7.52
C SER A 53 -4.05 10.23 -7.36
N VAL A 54 -3.99 9.10 -6.66
CA VAL A 54 -5.18 8.34 -6.28
C VAL A 54 -5.09 7.90 -4.83
N ASN A 55 -6.24 7.59 -4.24
CA ASN A 55 -6.35 6.98 -2.92
C ASN A 55 -7.38 5.84 -2.98
N PHE A 56 -7.03 4.68 -2.41
CA PHE A 56 -7.91 3.51 -2.34
C PHE A 56 -8.49 3.39 -0.92
N PRO A 57 -9.81 3.58 -0.73
CA PRO A 57 -10.44 3.32 0.56
C PRO A 57 -10.43 1.83 0.93
N PHE A 58 -10.51 0.97 -0.09
CA PHE A 58 -10.42 -0.47 0.07
C PHE A 58 -9.87 -1.10 -1.22
N LEU A 59 -8.93 -2.03 -1.05
CA LEU A 59 -8.31 -2.75 -2.14
C LEU A 59 -8.45 -4.25 -1.92
N ASN A 60 -8.85 -4.97 -2.96
CA ASN A 60 -8.96 -6.42 -2.95
C ASN A 60 -7.72 -7.00 -3.60
N PHE A 61 -7.11 -7.99 -2.95
CA PHE A 61 -5.93 -8.68 -3.47
C PHE A 61 -6.15 -10.19 -3.35
N ASN A 62 -6.18 -10.89 -4.49
CA ASN A 62 -6.48 -12.33 -4.59
C ASN A 62 -7.73 -12.78 -3.83
N ALA A 63 -8.73 -11.91 -3.69
CA ALA A 63 -9.92 -12.15 -2.87
C ALA A 63 -11.15 -11.46 -3.46
N ASN A 64 -12.34 -11.78 -2.94
CA ASN A 64 -13.61 -11.12 -3.26
C ASN A 64 -13.97 -11.14 -4.76
N PHE A 65 -13.64 -12.22 -5.46
CA PHE A 65 -13.87 -12.38 -6.90
C PHE A 65 -15.33 -12.18 -7.33
N GLY A 66 -16.30 -12.44 -6.46
CA GLY A 66 -17.71 -12.13 -6.74
C GLY A 66 -17.96 -10.61 -6.89
N SER A 67 -17.31 -9.79 -6.06
CA SER A 67 -17.39 -8.33 -6.19
C SER A 67 -16.72 -7.82 -7.47
N PHE A 68 -15.62 -8.43 -7.88
CA PHE A 68 -15.02 -8.10 -9.18
C PHE A 68 -15.96 -8.41 -10.34
N ALA A 69 -16.61 -9.58 -10.34
CA ALA A 69 -17.57 -9.94 -11.38
C ALA A 69 -18.71 -8.91 -11.47
N VAL A 70 -19.22 -8.45 -10.33
CA VAL A 70 -20.19 -7.35 -10.26
C VAL A 70 -19.63 -6.06 -10.85
N PHE A 71 -18.43 -5.63 -10.44
CA PHE A 71 -17.83 -4.37 -10.92
C PHE A 71 -17.53 -4.42 -12.43
N ALA A 72 -16.92 -5.49 -12.93
CA ALA A 72 -16.62 -5.65 -14.35
C ALA A 72 -17.90 -5.69 -15.20
N THR A 73 -18.95 -6.38 -14.73
CA THR A 73 -20.26 -6.43 -15.40
C THR A 73 -20.95 -5.06 -15.37
N ALA A 74 -20.89 -4.36 -14.23
CA ALA A 74 -21.46 -3.02 -14.09
C ALA A 74 -20.77 -1.99 -14.98
N ALA A 75 -19.45 -2.11 -15.13
CA ALA A 75 -18.64 -1.31 -16.04
C ALA A 75 -18.78 -1.73 -17.52
N LYS A 76 -19.56 -2.78 -17.80
CA LYS A 76 -19.77 -3.34 -19.15
C LYS A 76 -18.46 -3.69 -19.87
N ILE A 77 -17.46 -4.13 -19.11
CA ILE A 77 -16.16 -4.51 -19.68
C ILE A 77 -16.31 -5.90 -20.29
N GLY A 78 -16.23 -5.97 -21.63
CA GLY A 78 -16.38 -7.21 -22.39
C GLY A 78 -15.11 -8.05 -22.44
N GLU A 79 -14.01 -7.44 -22.88
CA GLU A 79 -12.67 -8.02 -22.82
C GLU A 79 -11.73 -6.97 -22.22
N TYR A 80 -10.75 -7.42 -21.44
CA TYR A 80 -9.71 -6.58 -20.86
C TYR A 80 -8.36 -7.30 -20.99
N ASP A 81 -7.29 -6.57 -21.34
CA ASP A 81 -5.96 -7.14 -21.53
C ASP A 81 -5.36 -7.59 -20.18
N ASN A 82 -4.80 -6.63 -19.42
CA ASN A 82 -4.20 -6.88 -18.12
C ASN A 82 -4.61 -5.84 -17.08
N GLU A 83 -4.73 -4.57 -17.46
CA GLU A 83 -5.11 -3.48 -16.58
C GLU A 83 -6.52 -3.00 -16.91
N ILE A 84 -7.28 -2.68 -15.88
CA ILE A 84 -8.64 -2.17 -15.96
C ILE A 84 -8.63 -0.81 -15.28
N ILE A 85 -9.05 0.22 -16.01
CA ILE A 85 -9.24 1.58 -15.48
C ILE A 85 -10.52 2.10 -16.11
N PHE A 86 -11.55 2.27 -15.29
CA PHE A 86 -12.87 2.67 -15.73
C PHE A 86 -13.36 3.83 -14.85
N ASP A 87 -13.74 4.94 -15.47
CA ASP A 87 -14.34 6.07 -14.75
C ASP A 87 -15.73 5.68 -14.24
N ILE A 88 -15.96 5.87 -12.95
CA ILE A 88 -17.22 5.48 -12.33
C ILE A 88 -18.33 6.45 -12.73
N THR A 89 -19.49 5.84 -12.86
CA THR A 89 -20.70 6.29 -13.50
C THR A 89 -21.87 6.05 -12.56
N ALA A 90 -22.93 6.86 -12.62
CA ALA A 90 -24.09 6.65 -11.77
C ALA A 90 -24.77 5.32 -12.14
N GLU A 91 -24.80 5.00 -13.43
CA GLU A 91 -25.27 3.70 -13.94
C GLU A 91 -24.44 2.54 -13.37
N PHE A 92 -23.11 2.68 -13.29
CA PHE A 92 -22.23 1.68 -12.67
C PHE A 92 -22.63 1.42 -11.21
N VAL A 93 -22.75 2.48 -10.41
CA VAL A 93 -23.04 2.37 -8.97
C VAL A 93 -24.37 1.65 -8.75
N ILE A 94 -25.41 2.04 -9.50
CA ILE A 94 -26.76 1.47 -9.33
C ILE A 94 -26.84 0.05 -9.87
N ARG A 95 -26.11 -0.29 -10.95
CA ARG A 95 -25.94 -1.70 -11.38
C ARG A 95 -25.33 -2.54 -10.27
N CYS A 96 -24.27 -2.05 -9.63
CA CYS A 96 -23.65 -2.76 -8.51
C CYS A 96 -24.66 -3.01 -7.38
N LEU A 97 -25.46 -2.01 -7.00
CA LEU A 97 -26.51 -2.19 -6.00
C LEU A 97 -27.53 -3.27 -6.38
N CYS A 98 -28.03 -3.26 -7.62
CA CYS A 98 -28.98 -4.25 -8.10
C CYS A 98 -28.39 -5.68 -8.12
N MET A 99 -27.09 -5.82 -8.35
CA MET A 99 -26.40 -7.10 -8.34
C MET A 99 -26.04 -7.57 -6.93
N PHE A 100 -25.77 -6.65 -6.01
CA PHE A 100 -25.58 -6.93 -4.57
C PHE A 100 -26.88 -6.98 -3.77
N TYR A 101 -28.02 -6.80 -4.43
CA TYR A 101 -29.36 -6.80 -3.83
C TYR A 101 -29.58 -7.87 -2.75
N PRO A 102 -29.22 -9.16 -2.91
CA PRO A 102 -29.57 -10.16 -1.91
C PRO A 102 -28.77 -10.02 -0.61
N PHE A 103 -27.55 -9.46 -0.68
CA PHE A 103 -26.72 -9.18 0.50
C PHE A 103 -27.15 -7.88 1.18
N ILE A 104 -27.50 -6.87 0.39
CA ILE A 104 -27.98 -5.59 0.90
C ILE A 104 -29.32 -5.77 1.61
N LEU A 105 -30.25 -6.53 1.01
CA LEU A 105 -31.56 -6.79 1.60
C LEU A 105 -31.45 -7.54 2.92
N GLU A 106 -30.53 -8.50 3.03
CA GLU A 106 -30.24 -9.21 4.28
C GLU A 106 -29.76 -8.25 5.38
N GLU A 107 -28.77 -7.41 5.10
CA GLU A 107 -28.26 -6.44 6.08
C GLU A 107 -29.29 -5.36 6.44
N LEU A 108 -30.14 -4.94 5.49
CA LEU A 108 -31.26 -4.04 5.75
C LEU A 108 -32.30 -4.67 6.68
N ASN A 109 -32.66 -5.94 6.47
CA ASN A 109 -33.58 -6.65 7.36
C ASN A 109 -33.02 -6.77 8.78
N GLU A 110 -31.72 -7.05 8.92
CA GLU A 110 -31.04 -7.06 10.22
C GLU A 110 -31.04 -5.68 10.88
N TYR A 111 -30.82 -4.62 10.11
CA TYR A 111 -30.90 -3.24 10.59
C TYR A 111 -32.28 -2.91 11.16
N VAL A 112 -33.35 -3.16 10.38
CA VAL A 112 -34.74 -2.87 10.80
C VAL A 112 -35.11 -3.67 12.05
N SER A 113 -34.73 -4.95 12.12
CA SER A 113 -34.92 -5.79 13.30
C SER A 113 -34.27 -5.22 14.56
N LYS A 114 -33.12 -4.54 14.41
CA LYS A 114 -32.34 -4.00 15.53
C LYS A 114 -32.77 -2.60 15.98
N PHE A 115 -33.19 -1.73 15.05
CA PHE A 115 -33.40 -0.31 15.34
C PHE A 115 -34.88 0.13 15.30
N GLY A 116 -35.81 -0.75 14.95
CA GLY A 116 -37.25 -0.42 14.87
C GLY A 116 -37.67 0.12 13.50
N ASP A 117 -38.98 0.36 13.35
CA ASP A 117 -39.68 0.50 12.06
C ASP A 117 -39.17 1.65 11.17
N ASP A 118 -38.30 1.26 10.25
CA ASP A 118 -37.84 1.98 9.07
C ASP A 118 -38.26 1.16 7.82
N GLU A 119 -39.48 0.55 7.79
CA GLU A 119 -40.03 -0.17 6.61
C GLU A 119 -39.93 0.67 5.32
N GLU A 120 -39.94 2.01 5.48
CA GLU A 120 -39.70 2.98 4.42
C GLU A 120 -38.35 2.79 3.71
N VAL A 121 -37.28 2.37 4.40
CA VAL A 121 -35.92 2.22 3.85
C VAL A 121 -35.83 1.03 2.90
N ILE A 122 -36.36 -0.13 3.31
CA ILE A 122 -36.39 -1.33 2.45
C ILE A 122 -37.27 -1.06 1.24
N GLY A 123 -38.42 -0.41 1.45
CA GLY A 123 -39.30 0.05 0.38
C GLY A 123 -38.57 0.98 -0.60
N LYS A 124 -37.88 2.01 -0.10
CA LYS A 124 -37.08 2.95 -0.90
C LYS A 124 -36.00 2.25 -1.71
N PHE A 125 -35.25 1.30 -1.12
CA PHE A 125 -34.24 0.53 -1.84
C PHE A 125 -34.84 -0.33 -2.97
N LYS A 126 -35.96 -1.02 -2.70
CA LYS A 126 -36.69 -1.78 -3.72
C LYS A 126 -37.17 -0.88 -4.86
N ILE A 127 -37.78 0.26 -4.53
CA ILE A 127 -38.24 1.26 -5.51
C ILE A 127 -37.08 1.78 -6.36
N LEU A 128 -35.93 2.07 -5.76
CA LEU A 128 -34.73 2.51 -6.48
C LEU A 128 -34.28 1.45 -7.50
N CYS A 129 -34.18 0.19 -7.09
CA CYS A 129 -33.80 -0.90 -7.99
C CYS A 129 -34.83 -1.14 -9.10
N ASP A 130 -36.12 -1.05 -8.79
CA ASP A 130 -37.22 -1.19 -9.77
C ASP A 130 -37.21 -0.05 -10.79
N LYS A 131 -37.00 1.19 -10.34
CA LYS A 131 -36.81 2.36 -11.22
C LYS A 131 -35.62 2.15 -12.15
N PHE A 132 -34.49 1.67 -11.63
CA PHE A 132 -33.30 1.40 -12.44
C PHE A 132 -33.54 0.33 -13.52
N ILE A 133 -34.23 -0.76 -13.18
CA ILE A 133 -34.58 -1.80 -14.17
C ILE A 133 -35.44 -1.21 -15.29
N LYS A 134 -36.44 -0.41 -14.91
CA LYS A 134 -37.40 0.14 -15.88
C LYS A 134 -36.76 1.19 -16.78
N ASP A 135 -36.04 2.13 -16.20
CA ASP A 135 -35.32 3.19 -16.90
C ASP A 135 -34.18 3.75 -16.02
N PRO A 136 -32.91 3.41 -16.30
CA PRO A 136 -31.74 3.93 -15.59
C PRO A 136 -31.66 5.47 -15.55
N TYR A 137 -32.19 6.16 -16.55
CA TYR A 137 -32.14 7.63 -16.65
C TYR A 137 -33.27 8.31 -15.86
N SER A 138 -34.23 7.54 -15.33
CA SER A 138 -35.33 8.06 -14.52
C SER A 138 -34.93 8.41 -13.09
N ILE A 139 -33.72 8.01 -12.66
CA ILE A 139 -33.23 8.18 -11.30
C ILE A 139 -32.74 9.60 -11.09
N LYS A 140 -33.29 10.24 -10.06
CA LYS A 140 -32.95 11.60 -9.66
C LYS A 140 -32.19 11.59 -8.34
N ASN A 141 -31.50 12.69 -8.02
CA ASN A 141 -30.79 12.84 -6.74
C ASN A 141 -31.68 12.54 -5.52
N GLY A 142 -32.97 12.89 -5.57
CA GLY A 142 -33.94 12.60 -4.50
C GLY A 142 -34.29 11.12 -4.33
N ASP A 143 -34.05 10.28 -5.35
CA ASP A 143 -34.33 8.84 -5.30
C ASP A 143 -33.23 8.06 -4.55
N VAL A 144 -32.04 8.64 -4.43
CA VAL A 144 -30.83 8.00 -3.89
C VAL A 144 -30.64 8.32 -2.40
N LEU A 145 -31.62 8.97 -1.76
CA LEU A 145 -31.54 9.45 -0.38
C LEU A 145 -31.58 8.30 0.66
N PHE A 146 -30.46 7.56 0.76
CA PHE A 146 -29.98 6.94 1.99
C PHE A 146 -29.18 7.99 2.80
N SER A 147 -29.79 9.15 3.06
CA SER A 147 -29.13 10.25 3.79
C SER A 147 -29.04 10.00 5.30
N ASN A 148 -29.67 8.93 5.80
CA ASN A 148 -29.51 8.52 7.19
C ASN A 148 -28.10 7.97 7.41
N SER A 149 -27.24 8.77 8.04
CA SER A 149 -25.85 8.43 8.36
C SER A 149 -25.69 7.12 9.15
N ILE A 150 -26.72 6.69 9.88
CA ILE A 150 -26.70 5.45 10.67
C ILE A 150 -26.74 4.22 9.76
N ILE A 151 -27.54 4.27 8.70
CA ILE A 151 -27.73 3.16 7.75
C ILE A 151 -26.44 2.90 6.97
N ASN A 152 -25.78 3.96 6.48
CA ASN A 152 -24.50 3.86 5.76
C ASN A 152 -23.38 3.30 6.65
N ASN A 153 -23.46 3.56 7.96
CA ASN A 153 -22.56 2.97 8.94
C ASN A 153 -22.93 1.53 9.32
N TYR A 154 -24.06 0.99 8.85
CA TYR A 154 -24.48 -0.39 9.15
C TYR A 154 -24.33 -1.30 7.93
N ILE A 155 -24.81 -0.85 6.77
CA ILE A 155 -24.74 -1.60 5.51
C ILE A 155 -23.31 -1.62 4.95
N GLY A 156 -22.90 -2.77 4.42
CA GLY A 156 -21.57 -3.03 3.89
C GLY A 156 -20.52 -3.31 4.96
N LYS A 157 -20.85 -3.25 6.26
CA LYS A 157 -19.88 -3.57 7.31
C LYS A 157 -19.36 -5.00 7.21
N LYS A 158 -20.21 -5.97 6.83
CA LYS A 158 -19.78 -7.35 6.58
C LYS A 158 -19.07 -7.48 5.22
N HIS A 159 -19.39 -6.60 4.27
CA HIS A 159 -18.89 -6.64 2.89
C HIS A 159 -18.32 -5.29 2.45
N LYS A 160 -17.01 -5.08 2.65
CA LYS A 160 -16.33 -3.80 2.37
C LYS A 160 -16.56 -3.27 0.95
N ASN A 161 -16.64 -4.13 -0.06
CA ASN A 161 -16.96 -3.70 -1.43
C ASN A 161 -18.38 -3.11 -1.56
N ILE A 162 -19.36 -3.65 -0.83
CA ILE A 162 -20.72 -3.09 -0.78
C ILE A 162 -20.67 -1.74 -0.05
N GLN A 163 -19.92 -1.65 1.05
CA GLN A 163 -19.74 -0.38 1.78
C GLN A 163 -19.19 0.72 0.87
N VAL A 164 -18.19 0.41 0.04
CA VAL A 164 -17.64 1.37 -0.94
C VAL A 164 -18.71 1.84 -1.93
N ILE A 165 -19.55 0.94 -2.45
CA ILE A 165 -20.65 1.32 -3.36
C ILE A 165 -21.67 2.23 -2.65
N PHE A 166 -22.00 1.98 -1.39
CA PHE A 166 -22.88 2.85 -0.60
C PHE A 166 -22.25 4.23 -0.34
N GLU A 167 -20.96 4.30 -0.03
CA GLU A 167 -20.27 5.59 0.12
C GLU A 167 -20.26 6.38 -1.20
N LEU A 168 -20.17 5.72 -2.36
CA LEU A 168 -20.28 6.38 -3.66
C LEU A 168 -21.68 6.96 -3.92
N LEU A 169 -22.76 6.40 -3.36
CA LEU A 169 -24.11 6.97 -3.49
C LEU A 169 -24.20 8.37 -2.88
N ARG A 170 -23.44 8.63 -1.82
CA ARG A 170 -23.37 9.97 -1.21
C ARG A 170 -22.76 11.02 -2.15
N HIS A 171 -22.01 10.56 -3.14
CA HIS A 171 -21.36 11.36 -4.15
C HIS A 171 -22.06 11.28 -5.51
N ILE A 172 -23.28 10.74 -5.58
CA ILE A 172 -23.90 10.48 -6.89
C ILE A 172 -24.15 11.74 -7.70
N SER A 173 -24.39 12.90 -7.06
CA SER A 173 -24.48 14.20 -7.75
C SER A 173 -23.18 14.53 -8.50
N ASP A 174 -22.03 14.33 -7.84
CA ASP A 174 -20.70 14.53 -8.43
C ASP A 174 -20.44 13.55 -9.58
N ILE A 175 -21.13 12.41 -9.59
CA ILE A 175 -21.05 11.40 -10.64
C ILE A 175 -21.97 11.76 -11.83
N TYR A 176 -23.06 12.49 -11.60
CA TYR A 176 -23.99 12.96 -12.64
C TYR A 176 -23.51 14.24 -13.34
N GLU A 177 -22.75 15.11 -12.65
CA GLU A 177 -22.21 16.35 -13.23
C GLU A 177 -20.89 16.09 -13.99
N ASP A 178 -20.85 16.42 -15.29
CA ASP A 178 -19.65 16.43 -16.16
C ASP A 178 -18.94 15.06 -16.38
N TYR A 179 -19.72 14.11 -16.89
CA TYR A 179 -19.35 12.72 -17.18
C TYR A 179 -17.99 12.50 -17.90
N ASP A 180 -17.54 13.44 -18.75
CA ASP A 180 -16.33 13.25 -19.55
C ASP A 180 -15.05 13.92 -19.01
N LYS A 181 -15.13 14.87 -18.07
CA LYS A 181 -13.95 15.70 -17.72
C LYS A 181 -13.56 15.75 -16.25
N THR A 182 -14.45 15.42 -15.32
CA THR A 182 -14.21 15.67 -13.89
C THR A 182 -14.45 14.47 -12.97
N SER A 183 -14.89 13.31 -13.48
CA SER A 183 -15.15 12.13 -12.63
C SER A 183 -13.94 11.80 -11.74
N LYS A 184 -14.17 11.83 -10.43
CA LYS A 184 -13.17 11.67 -9.38
C LYS A 184 -13.05 10.22 -8.89
N PHE A 185 -13.84 9.29 -9.42
CA PHE A 185 -13.83 7.91 -8.95
C PHE A 185 -13.55 6.96 -10.10
N GLN A 186 -12.65 6.00 -9.89
CA GLN A 186 -12.26 5.04 -10.91
C GLN A 186 -12.26 3.63 -10.35
N PHE A 187 -12.85 2.69 -11.09
CA PHE A 187 -12.66 1.27 -10.87
C PHE A 187 -11.33 0.86 -11.51
N VAL A 188 -10.43 0.33 -10.69
CA VAL A 188 -9.05 0.00 -11.07
C VAL A 188 -8.79 -1.46 -10.74
N GLY A 189 -8.14 -2.19 -11.63
CA GLY A 189 -7.67 -3.55 -11.37
C GLY A 189 -6.59 -4.01 -12.31
N TYR A 190 -5.94 -5.12 -11.96
CA TYR A 190 -5.05 -5.83 -12.86
C TYR A 190 -5.12 -7.35 -12.68
N ILE A 191 -4.88 -8.08 -13.76
CA ILE A 191 -5.03 -9.54 -13.82
C ILE A 191 -3.78 -10.26 -13.36
N GLU A 192 -2.63 -9.91 -13.94
CA GLU A 192 -1.34 -10.49 -13.62
C GLU A 192 -0.34 -9.37 -13.27
N ASP A 193 0.62 -9.66 -12.39
CA ASP A 193 1.70 -8.74 -12.01
C ASP A 193 2.69 -8.53 -13.15
N LYS A 194 2.34 -7.62 -14.06
CA LYS A 194 3.18 -7.16 -15.17
C LYS A 194 3.71 -5.77 -14.90
N LYS A 195 4.75 -5.37 -15.63
CA LYS A 195 5.20 -3.97 -15.64
C LYS A 195 4.02 -3.07 -16.01
N THR A 196 3.74 -2.08 -15.17
CA THR A 196 2.64 -1.15 -15.38
C THR A 196 3.11 0.12 -16.07
N GLN A 197 2.21 0.79 -16.78
CA GLN A 197 2.39 2.16 -17.28
C GLN A 197 1.36 3.13 -16.67
N SER A 198 0.43 2.60 -15.87
CA SER A 198 -0.68 3.37 -15.32
C SER A 198 -0.38 3.82 -13.90
N LEU A 199 -0.66 5.09 -13.62
CA LEU A 199 -0.52 5.67 -12.29
C LEU A 199 -1.39 4.92 -11.27
N GLN A 200 -2.61 4.60 -11.65
CA GLN A 200 -3.61 3.95 -10.79
C GLN A 200 -3.15 2.55 -10.36
N VAL A 201 -2.61 1.76 -11.29
CA VAL A 201 -2.09 0.42 -11.00
C VAL A 201 -0.80 0.50 -10.18
N ALA A 202 0.08 1.48 -10.44
CA ALA A 202 1.25 1.73 -9.60
C ALA A 202 0.84 2.00 -8.13
N TYR A 203 -0.16 2.85 -7.90
CA TYR A 203 -0.70 3.08 -6.55
C TYR A 203 -1.34 1.82 -5.95
N ALA A 204 -2.08 1.02 -6.73
CA ALA A 204 -2.65 -0.24 -6.24
C ALA A 204 -1.57 -1.21 -5.76
N LYS A 205 -0.46 -1.33 -6.49
CA LYS A 205 0.69 -2.16 -6.10
C LYS A 205 1.36 -1.66 -4.82
N LEU A 206 1.61 -0.35 -4.71
CA LEU A 206 2.17 0.25 -3.49
C LEU A 206 1.24 0.07 -2.29
N HIS A 207 -0.07 0.18 -2.49
CA HIS A 207 -1.07 -0.06 -1.46
C HIS A 207 -1.07 -1.52 -1.00
N ALA A 208 -0.99 -2.47 -1.94
CA ALA A 208 -0.90 -3.89 -1.62
C ALA A 208 0.34 -4.23 -0.77
N LEU A 209 1.49 -3.59 -1.04
CA LEU A 209 2.70 -3.70 -0.21
C LEU A 209 2.47 -3.10 1.17
N SER A 210 1.94 -1.88 1.25
CA SER A 210 1.76 -1.18 2.52
C SER A 210 0.72 -1.82 3.45
N MET A 211 -0.28 -2.49 2.89
CA MET A 211 -1.26 -3.28 3.64
C MET A 211 -0.80 -4.71 3.94
N GLY A 212 0.37 -5.13 3.44
CA GLY A 212 0.89 -6.48 3.65
C GLY A 212 0.13 -7.58 2.90
N TYR A 213 -0.63 -7.25 1.85
CA TYR A 213 -1.34 -8.24 1.03
C TYR A 213 -0.40 -9.12 0.21
N THR A 214 0.85 -8.67 0.04
CA THR A 214 1.89 -9.42 -0.64
C THR A 214 3.26 -9.09 -0.02
N PRO A 215 4.23 -10.01 -0.06
CA PRO A 215 5.56 -9.76 0.49
C PRO A 215 6.28 -8.59 -0.18
N LEU A 216 7.20 -7.96 0.55
CA LEU A 216 8.15 -7.04 -0.06
C LEU A 216 8.93 -7.73 -1.19
N ARG A 217 9.29 -6.96 -2.24
CA ARG A 217 9.96 -7.41 -3.47
C ARG A 217 9.15 -8.38 -4.35
N SER A 218 7.90 -8.68 -4.04
CA SER A 218 7.09 -9.63 -4.83
C SER A 218 6.47 -9.02 -6.08
N LEU A 219 6.22 -7.71 -6.09
CA LEU A 219 5.54 -7.01 -7.17
C LEU A 219 6.51 -6.34 -8.14
N ASN A 220 6.18 -6.37 -9.43
CA ASN A 220 6.91 -5.64 -10.47
C ASN A 220 6.63 -4.13 -10.36
N LEU A 221 7.63 -3.38 -9.89
CA LEU A 221 7.61 -1.92 -9.78
C LEU A 221 8.57 -1.24 -10.77
N ASP A 222 8.97 -1.95 -11.85
CA ASP A 222 9.95 -1.44 -12.80
C ASP A 222 9.44 -0.17 -13.50
N GLY A 223 10.24 0.91 -13.43
CA GLY A 223 9.90 2.19 -14.04
C GLY A 223 8.86 3.01 -13.28
N ILE A 224 8.49 2.62 -12.05
CA ILE A 224 7.48 3.34 -11.24
C ILE A 224 7.80 4.82 -11.06
N PHE A 225 9.07 5.20 -10.93
CA PHE A 225 9.49 6.59 -10.81
C PHE A 225 9.11 7.46 -12.02
N SER A 226 9.06 6.88 -13.22
CA SER A 226 8.66 7.60 -14.44
C SER A 226 7.15 7.81 -14.51
N ILE A 227 6.37 6.91 -13.87
CA ILE A 227 4.91 6.97 -13.82
C ILE A 227 4.44 7.99 -12.78
N MET A 228 5.09 8.02 -11.61
CA MET A 228 4.71 8.90 -10.50
C MET A 228 5.12 10.36 -10.79
N PRO A 229 4.16 11.31 -10.88
CA PRO A 229 4.48 12.72 -11.14
C PRO A 229 5.14 13.36 -9.91
N ASN A 230 6.07 14.29 -10.13
CA ASN A 230 6.63 15.09 -9.03
C ASN A 230 5.64 16.19 -8.65
N LEU A 231 5.13 16.17 -7.43
CA LEU A 231 4.05 17.04 -6.97
C LEU A 231 4.45 17.75 -5.68
N ALA A 232 3.91 18.96 -5.49
CA ALA A 232 3.91 19.62 -4.20
C ALA A 232 2.71 19.12 -3.37
N TRP A 233 2.93 18.87 -2.10
CA TRP A 233 1.90 18.33 -1.20
C TRP A 233 1.64 19.31 -0.05
N SER A 234 0.37 19.62 0.18
CA SER A 234 -0.10 20.40 1.32
C SER A 234 -1.16 19.57 2.05
N GLY A 235 -0.81 19.07 3.23
CA GLY A 235 -1.50 17.96 3.87
C GLY A 235 -1.64 16.78 2.89
N ASN A 236 -2.88 16.34 2.68
CA ASN A 236 -3.21 15.26 1.75
C ASN A 236 -3.51 15.73 0.31
N LYS A 237 -3.36 17.04 0.03
CA LYS A 237 -3.75 17.63 -1.25
C LYS A 237 -2.52 17.79 -2.17
N PRO A 238 -2.52 17.15 -3.36
CA PRO A 238 -1.47 17.35 -4.34
C PRO A 238 -1.68 18.61 -5.21
N PHE A 239 -0.57 19.20 -5.60
CA PHE A 239 -0.48 20.32 -6.52
C PHE A 239 0.61 20.08 -7.56
N GLU A 240 0.30 20.34 -8.82
CA GLU A 240 1.29 20.40 -9.88
C GLU A 240 2.16 21.64 -9.68
N LEU A 241 3.48 21.48 -9.80
CA LEU A 241 4.42 22.60 -9.62
C LEU A 241 4.20 23.70 -10.67
N GLU A 242 3.85 23.33 -11.89
CA GLU A 242 3.51 24.27 -12.97
C GLU A 242 2.26 25.08 -12.62
N TYR A 243 1.22 24.44 -12.07
CA TYR A 243 0.01 25.14 -11.61
C TYR A 243 0.33 26.18 -10.54
N LEU A 244 1.15 25.79 -9.55
CA LEU A 244 1.54 26.72 -8.49
C LEU A 244 2.34 27.91 -9.02
N ARG A 245 3.23 27.70 -10.00
CA ARG A 245 4.00 28.79 -10.63
C ARG A 245 3.11 29.73 -11.45
N GLU A 246 2.20 29.19 -12.25
CA GLU A 246 1.28 29.99 -13.08
C GLU A 246 0.33 30.85 -12.23
N ASN A 247 -0.03 30.37 -11.04
CA ASN A 247 -1.02 31.01 -10.17
C ASN A 247 -0.42 31.64 -8.90
N GLU A 248 0.91 31.67 -8.77
CA GLU A 248 1.61 32.05 -7.53
C GLU A 248 1.21 33.44 -7.05
N LEU A 249 1.16 34.41 -7.97
CA LEU A 249 0.84 35.80 -7.65
C LEU A 249 -0.59 35.95 -7.12
N SER A 250 -1.58 35.40 -7.83
CA SER A 250 -2.99 35.47 -7.41
C SER A 250 -3.16 34.80 -6.05
N LEU A 251 -2.69 33.55 -5.92
CA LEU A 251 -2.80 32.79 -4.67
C LEU A 251 -2.17 33.52 -3.49
N LYS A 252 -1.05 34.23 -3.68
CA LYS A 252 -0.42 35.01 -2.60
C LYS A 252 -1.15 36.31 -2.28
N ILE A 253 -1.65 37.03 -3.28
CA ILE A 253 -2.44 38.26 -3.07
C ILE A 253 -3.75 37.92 -2.34
N ASP A 254 -4.39 36.82 -2.74
CA ASP A 254 -5.66 36.35 -2.19
C ASP A 254 -5.50 35.67 -0.81
N GLY A 255 -4.26 35.41 -0.37
CA GLY A 255 -3.96 34.71 0.89
C GLY A 255 -4.25 33.20 0.85
N GLU A 256 -4.38 32.62 -0.34
CA GLU A 256 -4.73 31.21 -0.59
C GLU A 256 -3.54 30.32 -0.98
N PHE A 257 -2.31 30.86 -0.98
CA PHE A 257 -1.13 30.06 -1.32
C PHE A 257 -0.95 28.89 -0.33
N PRO A 258 -0.90 27.63 -0.82
CA PRO A 258 -0.93 26.47 0.07
C PRO A 258 0.37 26.34 0.88
N SER A 259 0.25 25.88 2.13
CA SER A 259 1.40 25.49 2.95
C SER A 259 1.99 24.18 2.41
N ILE A 260 3.06 24.25 1.63
CA ILE A 260 3.71 23.09 1.04
C ILE A 260 4.58 22.37 2.08
N ASP A 261 4.21 21.14 2.42
CA ASP A 261 4.92 20.30 3.40
C ASP A 261 6.13 19.59 2.77
N PHE A 262 6.00 19.14 1.51
CA PHE A 262 7.06 18.48 0.76
C PHE A 262 6.79 18.48 -0.75
N ILE A 263 7.83 18.25 -1.53
CA ILE A 263 7.76 18.05 -2.98
C ILE A 263 8.40 16.69 -3.30
N ASP A 264 7.61 15.73 -3.76
CA ASP A 264 8.09 14.39 -4.10
C ASP A 264 7.12 13.69 -5.06
N LYS A 265 7.61 12.61 -5.68
CA LYS A 265 6.84 11.67 -6.49
C LYS A 265 5.96 10.73 -5.65
N PHE A 266 6.38 10.43 -4.43
CA PHE A 266 5.68 9.48 -3.55
C PHE A 266 4.98 10.23 -2.40
N PRO A 267 3.70 9.93 -2.12
CA PRO A 267 3.08 10.38 -0.88
C PRO A 267 3.69 9.65 0.33
N ARG A 268 3.39 10.16 1.53
CA ARG A 268 3.75 9.50 2.80
C ARG A 268 2.82 8.31 3.06
N TYR A 269 3.29 7.34 3.83
CA TYR A 269 2.53 6.13 4.19
C TYR A 269 1.16 6.45 4.81
N LEU A 270 1.13 7.32 5.83
CA LEU A 270 -0.10 7.71 6.53
C LEU A 270 -1.05 8.62 5.73
N MET A 271 -0.64 9.06 4.54
CA MET A 271 -1.55 9.75 3.61
C MET A 271 -2.41 8.75 2.82
N GLN A 272 -2.01 7.47 2.78
CA GLN A 272 -2.60 6.46 1.89
C GLN A 272 -3.20 5.27 2.65
N VAL A 273 -2.59 4.88 3.76
CA VAL A 273 -3.03 3.71 4.54
C VAL A 273 -2.97 4.02 6.04
N LEU A 274 -3.82 3.32 6.79
CA LEU A 274 -3.67 3.19 8.24
C LEU A 274 -2.88 1.92 8.53
N PRO A 275 -2.01 1.91 9.56
CA PRO A 275 -1.33 0.69 9.99
C PRO A 275 -2.34 -0.42 10.30
N GLN A 276 -1.98 -1.65 9.93
CA GLN A 276 -2.84 -2.83 10.05
C GLN A 276 -2.94 -3.42 11.47
N ALA A 277 -2.17 -2.89 12.42
CA ALA A 277 -2.16 -3.30 13.82
C ALA A 277 -2.05 -2.09 14.74
N ASP A 278 -2.75 -2.14 15.88
CA ASP A 278 -2.84 -1.04 16.85
C ASP A 278 -1.50 -0.69 17.51
N ASN A 279 -0.59 -1.67 17.60
CA ASN A 279 0.73 -1.50 18.21
C ASN A 279 1.82 -1.07 17.21
N ILE A 280 1.45 -0.52 16.05
CA ILE A 280 2.38 0.13 15.12
C ILE A 280 2.46 1.63 15.43
N ARG A 281 3.66 2.12 15.69
CA ARG A 281 3.91 3.53 16.04
C ARG A 281 4.81 4.22 15.02
N ILE A 282 4.33 5.32 14.45
CA ILE A 282 5.08 6.19 13.55
C ILE A 282 5.04 7.60 14.13
N LEU A 283 6.15 8.08 14.66
CA LEU A 283 6.20 9.36 15.38
C LEU A 283 6.35 10.57 14.45
N ASP A 284 6.76 10.36 13.20
CA ASP A 284 6.82 11.39 12.16
C ASP A 284 6.50 10.78 10.79
N SER A 285 5.35 11.14 10.24
CA SER A 285 4.89 10.62 8.94
C SER A 285 5.81 10.96 7.77
N SER A 286 6.63 12.02 7.87
CA SER A 286 7.56 12.41 6.79
C SER A 286 8.67 11.38 6.56
N LYS A 287 8.89 10.49 7.53
CA LYS A 287 9.96 9.50 7.52
C LYS A 287 9.54 8.14 6.95
N THR A 288 8.33 8.02 6.41
CA THR A 288 7.81 6.74 5.89
C THR A 288 7.12 6.98 4.56
N ARG A 289 7.68 6.47 3.46
CA ARG A 289 7.06 6.55 2.14
C ARG A 289 5.93 5.54 1.97
N PHE A 290 4.93 5.91 1.17
CA PHE A 290 3.94 4.97 0.67
C PHE A 290 4.61 3.85 -0.14
N GLY A 291 4.15 2.62 0.07
CA GLY A 291 4.79 1.39 -0.41
C GLY A 291 5.75 0.74 0.58
N ALA A 292 6.01 1.35 1.74
CA ALA A 292 6.68 0.68 2.86
C ALA A 292 5.73 -0.32 3.54
N PHE A 293 6.26 -1.40 4.12
CA PHE A 293 5.52 -2.34 4.97
C PHE A 293 6.05 -2.34 6.41
N LEU A 294 5.16 -2.25 7.40
CA LEU A 294 5.52 -2.18 8.81
C LEU A 294 4.77 -3.27 9.57
N GLY A 295 5.47 -4.29 10.08
CA GLY A 295 4.86 -5.38 10.84
C GLY A 295 4.29 -4.96 12.20
N ALA A 296 3.46 -5.81 12.82
CA ALA A 296 2.94 -5.56 14.16
C ALA A 296 4.07 -5.37 15.18
N GLY A 297 3.91 -4.46 16.13
CA GLY A 297 4.94 -4.08 17.12
C GLY A 297 6.05 -3.16 16.59
N TYR A 298 5.97 -2.73 15.32
CA TYR A 298 6.92 -1.80 14.73
C TYR A 298 6.84 -0.41 15.40
N THR A 299 7.99 0.15 15.77
CA THR A 299 8.10 1.52 16.29
C THR A 299 9.15 2.29 15.51
N GLN A 300 8.76 3.45 14.97
CA GLN A 300 9.67 4.36 14.28
C GLN A 300 9.85 5.67 15.04
N MET A 301 11.06 5.88 15.53
CA MET A 301 11.45 7.11 16.24
C MET A 301 11.75 8.23 15.24
N PRO A 302 11.45 9.51 15.54
CA PRO A 302 11.43 10.57 14.52
C PRO A 302 12.82 11.11 14.17
N GLY A 303 13.82 10.91 15.05
CA GLY A 303 15.14 11.57 14.97
C GLY A 303 15.84 11.41 13.63
N ALA A 304 16.39 10.22 13.38
CA ALA A 304 17.17 9.94 12.17
C ALA A 304 16.64 8.74 11.35
N SER A 305 15.39 8.34 11.62
CA SER A 305 14.79 7.20 10.95
C SER A 305 14.29 7.52 9.55
N TYR A 306 14.20 6.49 8.71
CA TYR A 306 13.53 6.55 7.42
C TYR A 306 13.13 5.15 6.95
N VAL A 307 12.01 5.03 6.25
CA VAL A 307 11.62 3.81 5.52
C VAL A 307 11.14 4.18 4.12
N ASN A 308 11.75 3.58 3.11
CA ASN A 308 11.44 3.84 1.71
C ASN A 308 10.35 2.89 1.18
N PHE A 309 9.88 3.10 -0.05
CA PHE A 309 8.95 2.17 -0.68
C PHE A 309 9.60 0.79 -0.93
N ASN A 310 8.76 -0.25 -1.02
CA ASN A 310 9.17 -1.65 -1.19
C ASN A 310 10.21 -2.09 -0.13
N SER A 311 10.13 -1.53 1.08
CA SER A 311 11.04 -1.82 2.18
C SER A 311 10.31 -1.77 3.52
N GLY A 312 10.96 -2.27 4.57
CA GLY A 312 10.45 -2.15 5.94
C GLY A 312 10.75 -3.38 6.79
N ALA A 313 9.95 -3.55 7.84
CA ALA A 313 10.15 -4.57 8.86
C ALA A 313 8.99 -5.58 8.86
N LEU A 314 9.32 -6.87 8.95
CA LEU A 314 8.33 -7.95 8.88
C LEU A 314 7.57 -8.21 10.19
N GLY A 315 7.97 -7.59 11.29
CA GLY A 315 7.37 -7.74 12.62
C GLY A 315 7.86 -6.63 13.56
N ALA A 316 7.90 -6.94 14.86
CA ALA A 316 8.37 -6.01 15.87
C ALA A 316 9.81 -5.55 15.57
N CYS A 317 10.03 -4.24 15.60
CA CYS A 317 11.33 -3.64 15.31
C CYS A 317 11.34 -2.22 15.90
N MET A 318 12.40 -1.91 16.63
CA MET A 318 12.74 -0.53 16.99
C MET A 318 13.53 0.08 15.84
N ASN A 319 12.98 1.09 15.17
CA ASN A 319 13.65 1.77 14.07
C ASN A 319 13.95 3.24 14.38
N GLU A 320 15.22 3.51 14.59
CA GLU A 320 15.79 4.85 14.74
C GLU A 320 16.75 5.22 13.58
N GLY A 321 16.87 4.34 12.58
CA GLY A 321 17.76 4.47 11.43
C GLY A 321 17.07 4.37 10.06
N ARG A 322 17.87 4.25 9.00
CA ARG A 322 17.41 4.36 7.61
C ARG A 322 17.33 3.01 6.93
N ILE A 323 16.11 2.62 6.58
CA ILE A 323 15.77 1.45 5.77
C ILE A 323 15.60 1.90 4.31
N SER A 324 16.60 1.60 3.48
CA SER A 324 16.59 1.98 2.06
C SER A 324 15.58 1.16 1.24
N SER A 325 15.29 1.61 0.01
CA SER A 325 14.39 0.90 -0.91
C SER A 325 14.82 -0.55 -1.10
N SER A 326 13.85 -1.46 -1.14
CA SER A 326 14.05 -2.90 -1.25
C SER A 326 14.71 -3.56 -0.02
N VAL A 327 15.02 -2.84 1.06
CA VAL A 327 15.55 -3.47 2.29
C VAL A 327 14.42 -4.19 3.05
N ILE A 328 14.70 -5.40 3.50
CA ILE A 328 13.79 -6.17 4.37
C ILE A 328 14.47 -6.38 5.72
N VAL A 329 13.76 -6.10 6.80
CA VAL A 329 14.22 -6.29 8.17
C VAL A 329 13.38 -7.35 8.86
N GLY A 330 14.03 -8.35 9.44
CA GLY A 330 13.40 -9.40 10.23
C GLY A 330 12.88 -8.90 11.58
N GLU A 331 11.93 -9.63 12.13
CA GLU A 331 11.37 -9.39 13.46
C GLU A 331 12.43 -9.45 14.57
N GLY A 332 12.24 -8.65 15.62
CA GLY A 332 13.12 -8.57 16.78
C GLY A 332 14.38 -7.75 16.56
N THR A 333 14.59 -7.22 15.35
CA THR A 333 15.77 -6.43 15.02
C THR A 333 15.63 -5.00 15.53
N ASP A 334 16.71 -4.50 16.14
CA ASP A 334 16.86 -3.12 16.62
C ASP A 334 17.82 -2.34 15.70
N ILE A 335 17.32 -1.22 15.17
CA ILE A 335 18.06 -0.30 14.31
C ILE A 335 18.30 0.99 15.08
N GLY A 336 19.49 1.11 15.66
CA GLY A 336 19.86 2.24 16.50
C GLY A 336 19.94 3.57 15.76
N GLY A 337 19.90 4.65 16.54
CA GLY A 337 19.83 6.03 16.05
C GLY A 337 20.80 6.35 14.93
N GLY A 338 20.26 6.68 13.75
CA GLY A 338 21.07 7.11 12.60
C GLY A 338 21.81 6.01 11.85
N ALA A 339 21.64 4.73 12.23
CA ALA A 339 22.15 3.60 11.46
C ALA A 339 21.65 3.62 10.01
N SER A 340 22.42 3.08 9.07
CA SER A 340 22.05 3.00 7.65
C SER A 340 22.09 1.57 7.17
N ILE A 341 20.99 1.11 6.58
CA ILE A 341 20.96 -0.11 5.80
C ILE A 341 20.93 0.31 4.33
N LEU A 342 21.99 -0.02 3.58
CA LEU A 342 22.13 0.41 2.20
C LEU A 342 21.09 -0.27 1.30
N GLY A 343 20.63 0.44 0.28
CA GLY A 343 19.77 -0.11 -0.76
C GLY A 343 20.55 -0.41 -2.03
N VAL A 344 19.85 -0.92 -3.03
CA VAL A 344 20.38 -1.09 -4.39
C VAL A 344 20.70 0.27 -5.01
N LEU A 345 19.79 1.25 -4.87
CA LEU A 345 19.89 2.57 -5.49
C LEU A 345 20.95 3.49 -4.87
N SER A 346 21.25 3.33 -3.59
CA SER A 346 22.11 4.25 -2.83
C SER A 346 23.50 3.69 -2.50
N GLY A 347 23.74 2.39 -2.71
CA GLY A 347 24.95 1.70 -2.23
C GLY A 347 25.82 1.04 -3.29
N GLY A 348 25.46 1.10 -4.58
CA GLY A 348 26.19 0.40 -5.65
C GLY A 348 26.06 -1.13 -5.59
N ASN A 349 25.21 -1.65 -4.71
CA ASN A 349 24.94 -3.08 -4.59
C ASN A 349 24.07 -3.54 -5.76
N THR A 350 24.40 -4.68 -6.37
CA THR A 350 23.60 -5.31 -7.43
C THR A 350 22.41 -6.08 -6.88
N MET A 351 22.47 -6.52 -5.61
CA MET A 351 21.41 -7.25 -4.93
C MET A 351 20.87 -6.48 -3.70
N PRO A 352 19.56 -6.56 -3.42
CA PRO A 352 18.95 -5.87 -2.29
C PRO A 352 19.35 -6.50 -0.95
N ILE A 353 19.61 -5.66 0.06
CA ILE A 353 20.04 -6.08 1.40
C ILE A 353 18.86 -6.60 2.22
N SER A 354 19.04 -7.73 2.89
CA SER A 354 18.13 -8.21 3.94
C SER A 354 18.86 -8.27 5.29
N ILE A 355 18.17 -7.87 6.35
CA ILE A 355 18.62 -8.03 7.73
C ILE A 355 17.73 -9.09 8.37
N GLY A 356 18.34 -10.12 8.95
CA GLY A 356 17.65 -11.21 9.61
C GLY A 356 16.89 -10.80 10.87
N ARG A 357 16.45 -11.80 11.62
CA ARG A 357 15.77 -11.64 12.91
C ARG A 357 16.76 -11.33 14.02
N ASN A 358 16.27 -10.68 15.07
CA ASN A 358 17.01 -10.43 16.30
C ASN A 358 18.42 -9.88 16.04
N CYS A 359 18.56 -8.93 15.11
CA CYS A 359 19.83 -8.25 14.87
C CYS A 359 19.91 -6.95 15.68
N LEU A 360 21.12 -6.43 15.91
CA LEU A 360 21.35 -5.13 16.52
C LEU A 360 22.27 -4.31 15.63
N LEU A 361 21.74 -3.24 15.03
CA LEU A 361 22.52 -2.28 14.27
C LEU A 361 22.76 -1.07 15.15
N GLY A 362 23.98 -0.94 15.69
CA GLY A 362 24.33 0.13 16.60
C GLY A 362 24.16 1.52 15.99
N ALA A 363 23.99 2.53 16.84
CA ALA A 363 23.81 3.92 16.41
C ALA A 363 24.90 4.35 15.40
N ASN A 364 24.50 5.05 14.34
CA ASN A 364 25.37 5.52 13.26
C ASN A 364 26.22 4.43 12.56
N SER A 365 25.85 3.14 12.69
CA SER A 365 26.46 2.07 11.89
C SER A 365 26.02 2.15 10.43
N VAL A 366 26.77 1.52 9.52
CA VAL A 366 26.42 1.38 8.11
C VAL A 366 26.54 -0.09 7.71
N THR A 367 25.44 -0.67 7.26
CA THR A 367 25.33 -2.06 6.83
C THR A 367 25.12 -2.11 5.32
N GLY A 368 26.17 -2.51 4.61
CA GLY A 368 26.25 -2.63 3.16
C GLY A 368 26.21 -4.07 2.62
N ILE A 369 26.01 -5.06 3.50
CA ILE A 369 25.81 -6.48 3.16
C ILE A 369 24.53 -7.00 3.80
N SER A 370 23.98 -8.11 3.31
CA SER A 370 22.91 -8.82 4.01
C SER A 370 23.45 -9.47 5.28
N LEU A 371 22.63 -9.49 6.33
CA LEU A 371 22.93 -10.15 7.60
C LEU A 371 21.90 -11.25 7.84
N GLY A 372 22.35 -12.43 8.25
CA GLY A 372 21.46 -13.45 8.79
C GLY A 372 21.01 -13.10 10.21
N ASP A 373 20.26 -13.99 10.83
CA ASP A 373 19.73 -13.81 12.19
C ASP A 373 20.83 -13.64 13.25
N GLY A 374 20.55 -12.87 14.30
CA GLY A 374 21.41 -12.75 15.49
C GLY A 374 22.72 -11.96 15.29
N CYS A 375 22.81 -11.16 14.21
CA CYS A 375 24.01 -10.36 13.93
C CYS A 375 24.03 -9.04 14.70
N ILE A 376 25.25 -8.57 15.00
CA ILE A 376 25.49 -7.30 15.70
C ILE A 376 26.49 -6.47 14.90
N VAL A 377 26.15 -5.21 14.67
CA VAL A 377 27.09 -4.21 14.16
C VAL A 377 27.24 -3.15 15.25
N ASP A 378 28.43 -3.01 15.84
CA ASP A 378 28.66 -2.00 16.87
C ASP A 378 28.40 -0.57 16.35
N ALA A 379 28.13 0.36 17.26
CA ALA A 379 27.89 1.76 16.91
C ALA A 379 29.06 2.37 16.12
N GLY A 380 28.73 3.14 15.08
CA GLY A 380 29.71 3.77 14.19
C GLY A 380 30.43 2.83 13.21
N ILE A 381 30.19 1.52 13.28
CA ILE A 381 30.87 0.55 12.41
C ILE A 381 30.26 0.52 11.02
N THR A 382 31.12 0.54 10.01
CA THR A 382 30.73 0.44 8.59
C THR A 382 31.18 -0.89 8.00
N VAL A 383 30.22 -1.73 7.62
CA VAL A 383 30.44 -3.04 6.99
C VAL A 383 29.94 -2.97 5.55
N LEU A 384 30.85 -2.77 4.60
CA LEU A 384 30.57 -2.77 3.17
C LEU A 384 31.03 -4.07 2.54
N TYR A 385 30.56 -4.37 1.33
CA TYR A 385 30.93 -5.57 0.59
C TYR A 385 32.47 -5.74 0.47
N GLY A 386 33.19 -4.63 0.27
CA GLY A 386 34.66 -4.62 0.14
C GLY A 386 35.42 -4.42 1.46
N SER A 387 34.75 -4.25 2.61
CA SER A 387 35.42 -4.06 3.90
C SER A 387 36.33 -5.24 4.21
N LYS A 388 37.58 -4.99 4.60
CA LYS A 388 38.50 -6.03 5.08
C LYS A 388 38.27 -6.27 6.57
N ILE A 389 38.02 -7.53 6.93
CA ILE A 389 37.55 -7.93 8.25
C ILE A 389 38.46 -9.05 8.75
N LYS A 390 39.04 -8.85 9.94
CA LYS A 390 39.92 -9.83 10.57
C LYS A 390 39.10 -10.78 11.44
N ILE A 391 39.27 -12.08 11.24
CA ILE A 391 38.64 -13.14 12.02
C ILE A 391 39.73 -14.11 12.46
N THR A 392 39.81 -14.41 13.76
CA THR A 392 40.78 -15.38 14.26
C THR A 392 40.40 -16.79 13.86
N GLN A 393 41.37 -17.71 13.73
CA GLN A 393 41.09 -19.11 13.38
C GLN A 393 40.10 -19.78 14.34
N ASN A 394 40.13 -19.42 15.63
CA ASN A 394 39.18 -19.95 16.61
C ASN A 394 37.75 -19.45 16.35
N GLU A 395 37.58 -18.15 16.09
CA GLU A 395 36.27 -17.57 15.80
C GLU A 395 35.73 -18.03 14.44
N ALA A 396 36.60 -18.22 13.45
CA ALA A 396 36.21 -18.76 12.15
C ALA A 396 35.60 -20.15 12.26
N ARG A 397 36.14 -21.03 13.13
CA ARG A 397 35.55 -22.35 13.42
C ARG A 397 34.17 -22.25 14.05
N LYS A 398 33.99 -21.37 15.04
CA LYS A 398 32.68 -21.13 15.68
C LYS A 398 31.65 -20.56 14.71
N ILE A 399 32.06 -19.68 13.80
CA ILE A 399 31.18 -19.15 12.75
C ILE A 399 30.79 -20.26 11.78
N LYS A 400 31.74 -21.12 11.38
CA LYS A 400 31.50 -22.29 10.51
C LYS A 400 30.48 -23.27 11.10
N GLU A 401 30.52 -23.51 12.42
CA GLU A 401 29.61 -24.43 13.11
C GLU A 401 28.13 -24.10 12.88
N ILE A 402 27.78 -22.81 12.82
CA ILE A 402 26.40 -22.36 12.57
C ILE A 402 26.16 -21.86 11.13
N ASN A 403 27.23 -21.78 10.32
CA ASN A 403 27.18 -21.35 8.92
C ASN A 403 27.94 -22.37 8.05
N PRO A 404 27.33 -23.49 7.64
CA PRO A 404 28.01 -24.55 6.89
C PRO A 404 28.63 -24.09 5.57
N CYS A 405 28.12 -23.02 4.96
CA CYS A 405 28.64 -22.42 3.72
C CYS A 405 29.86 -21.51 3.93
N PHE A 406 30.18 -21.09 5.16
CA PHE A 406 31.30 -20.19 5.42
C PHE A 406 32.64 -20.89 5.17
N GLU A 407 33.59 -20.29 4.46
CA GLU A 407 34.90 -20.90 4.24
C GLU A 407 35.94 -20.34 5.21
N ILE A 408 36.77 -21.21 5.79
CA ILE A 408 37.85 -20.76 6.68
C ILE A 408 39.08 -20.43 5.82
N LEU A 409 39.56 -19.20 5.92
CA LEU A 409 40.75 -18.72 5.22
C LEU A 409 41.94 -18.71 6.17
N ASP A 410 43.06 -19.32 5.76
CA ASP A 410 44.28 -19.36 6.58
C ASP A 410 44.82 -17.96 6.90
N SER A 411 44.57 -16.99 6.01
CA SER A 411 44.96 -15.58 6.19
C SER A 411 44.28 -14.89 7.38
N GLY A 412 43.11 -15.39 7.83
CA GLY A 412 42.27 -14.71 8.82
C GLY A 412 41.70 -13.37 8.35
N LEU A 413 41.78 -13.07 7.06
CA LEU A 413 41.30 -11.83 6.44
C LEU A 413 40.20 -12.13 5.43
N TYR A 414 39.04 -11.52 5.66
CA TYR A 414 37.81 -11.71 4.90
C TYR A 414 37.36 -10.38 4.30
N LYS A 415 36.58 -10.43 3.23
CA LYS A 415 35.79 -9.31 2.75
C LYS A 415 34.39 -9.36 3.38
N GLY A 416 33.72 -8.20 3.45
CA GLY A 416 32.30 -8.17 3.85
C GLY A 416 31.42 -9.09 3.02
N GLY A 417 31.70 -9.21 1.72
CA GLY A 417 31.03 -10.15 0.82
C GLY A 417 31.14 -11.62 1.25
N ASP A 418 32.24 -12.02 1.87
CA ASP A 418 32.46 -13.39 2.36
C ASP A 418 31.60 -13.70 3.61
N LEU A 419 31.07 -12.67 4.27
CA LEU A 419 30.23 -12.75 5.46
C LEU A 419 28.75 -12.42 5.17
N ASN A 420 28.41 -12.24 3.89
CA ASN A 420 27.08 -11.87 3.47
C ASN A 420 26.06 -12.97 3.79
N ASN A 421 24.96 -12.59 4.44
CA ASN A 421 23.85 -13.46 4.84
C ASN A 421 24.22 -14.54 5.86
N LEU A 422 25.38 -14.43 6.52
CA LEU A 422 25.75 -15.32 7.60
C LEU A 422 25.05 -14.95 8.91
N HIS A 423 24.80 -15.95 9.74
CA HIS A 423 24.12 -15.82 11.02
C HIS A 423 25.10 -15.57 12.16
N GLY A 424 24.65 -14.83 13.17
CA GLY A 424 25.29 -14.78 14.47
C GLY A 424 26.69 -14.17 14.47
N ILE A 425 26.94 -13.17 13.64
CA ILE A 425 28.23 -12.47 13.53
C ILE A 425 28.18 -11.14 14.29
N HIS A 426 29.22 -10.85 15.07
CA HIS A 426 29.42 -9.55 15.72
C HIS A 426 30.58 -8.80 15.05
N PHE A 427 30.26 -7.67 14.41
CA PHE A 427 31.22 -6.74 13.82
C PHE A 427 31.60 -5.62 14.80
N ARG A 428 32.91 -5.38 14.95
CA ARG A 428 33.48 -4.40 15.88
C ARG A 428 34.77 -3.82 15.32
N VAL A 429 35.10 -2.57 15.67
CA VAL A 429 36.46 -2.05 15.56
C VAL A 429 37.13 -2.11 16.92
N THR A 430 38.33 -2.68 16.96
CA THR A 430 39.16 -2.70 18.16
C THR A 430 39.71 -1.30 18.46
N SER A 431 39.64 -0.88 19.72
CA SER A 431 40.10 0.46 20.11
C SER A 431 41.62 0.60 20.17
N GLN A 432 42.35 -0.50 20.32
CA GLN A 432 43.82 -0.48 20.46
C GLN A 432 44.55 -0.39 19.11
N ASP A 433 44.06 -1.10 18.08
CA ASP A 433 44.72 -1.25 16.78
C ASP A 433 43.81 -0.91 15.58
N SER A 434 42.60 -0.38 15.83
CA SER A 434 41.66 0.11 14.81
C SER A 434 41.32 -0.90 13.70
N ASN A 435 41.44 -2.19 14.00
CA ASN A 435 41.09 -3.25 13.06
C ASN A 435 39.60 -3.52 13.11
N LEU A 436 38.96 -3.58 11.93
CA LEU A 436 37.61 -4.14 11.81
C LEU A 436 37.71 -5.66 11.98
N ILE A 437 37.08 -6.17 13.03
CA ILE A 437 37.04 -7.58 13.37
C ILE A 437 35.61 -8.13 13.28
N ALA A 438 35.51 -9.44 13.07
CA ALA A 438 34.28 -10.19 13.25
C ALA A 438 34.52 -11.44 14.09
N PHE A 439 33.54 -11.80 14.90
CA PHE A 439 33.57 -12.98 15.77
C PHE A 439 32.16 -13.52 16.00
N ARG A 440 32.06 -14.74 16.58
CA ARG A 440 30.77 -15.36 16.86
C ARG A 440 30.03 -14.58 17.96
N SER A 441 28.83 -14.10 17.66
CA SER A 441 27.94 -13.46 18.64
C SER A 441 27.41 -14.48 19.64
N ASN A 442 27.66 -14.26 20.93
CA ASN A 442 27.07 -15.08 22.01
C ASN A 442 25.86 -14.40 22.67
N ARG A 443 25.35 -13.30 22.10
CA ARG A 443 24.30 -12.49 22.70
C ARG A 443 22.92 -12.87 22.17
N ASP A 444 21.99 -13.02 23.09
CA ASP A 444 20.56 -13.04 22.80
C ASP A 444 20.06 -11.59 22.71
N ILE A 445 19.48 -11.21 21.57
CA ILE A 445 19.01 -9.84 21.32
C ILE A 445 17.52 -9.84 21.56
N LYS A 446 17.11 -9.20 22.66
CA LYS A 446 15.70 -9.05 23.05
C LYS A 446 15.32 -7.59 22.93
N LEU A 447 14.19 -7.34 22.27
CA LEU A 447 13.53 -6.03 22.34
C LEU A 447 12.95 -5.82 23.75
N ASN A 448 12.77 -4.56 24.14
CA ASN A 448 12.14 -4.24 25.42
C ASN A 448 10.65 -4.64 25.38
N GLU A 449 10.26 -5.58 26.25
CA GLU A 449 8.89 -6.13 26.33
C GLU A 449 7.83 -5.08 26.72
N GLU A 450 8.20 -3.99 27.39
CA GLU A 450 7.26 -2.91 27.71
C GLU A 450 6.99 -1.98 26.50
N LEU A 451 7.86 -2.02 25.47
CA LEU A 451 7.80 -1.11 24.32
C LEU A 451 7.27 -1.76 23.03
N HIS A 452 7.18 -3.09 22.95
CA HIS A 452 6.90 -3.83 21.72
C HIS A 452 5.83 -4.92 21.86
#